data_AF-A0A7W0EZ95-F1
#
_entry.id   AF-A0A7W0EZ95-F1
#
_cell.length_a   1.000
_cell.length_b   1.000
_cell.length_c   1.000
_cell.angle_alpha   90.00
_cell.angle_beta   90.00
_cell.angle_gamma   90.00
#
_symmetry.space_group_name_H-M   'P 1'
#
loop_
_entity.id
_entity.type
_entity.pdbx_description
1 polymer ?
#
loop_
_entity_poly.entity_id
_entity_poly.type
_entity_poly.pdbx_seq_one_letter_code
_entity_poly.pdbx_strand_id
1 'polypeptide(L)' 'MGQVTIYLDTETERQLNLIIKEKRVSKSKWISDLIRAKTATAWPDSISQMAGAWDDLPMGETIRDVMGKDIQRESF' A
#
# COMPACT_ATOMS: atom_id res chain seq x y z
N MET A 1 -25.28 10.53 9.06
CA MET A 1 -24.30 9.96 8.10
C MET A 1 -24.04 11.02 7.03
N GLY A 2 -22.79 11.22 6.63
CA GLY A 2 -22.45 12.19 5.58
C GLY A 2 -22.75 11.62 4.19
N GLN A 3 -23.31 12.45 3.31
CA GLN A 3 -23.48 12.15 1.89
C GLN A 3 -22.49 13.00 1.09
N VAL A 4 -21.87 12.40 0.08
CA VAL A 4 -20.95 13.09 -0.84
C VAL A 4 -21.44 12.87 -2.26
N THR A 5 -21.53 13.96 -3.02
CA THR A 5 -21.76 13.93 -4.47
C THR A 5 -20.47 14.39 -5.15
N ILE A 6 -19.94 13.59 -6.07
CA ILE A 6 -18.72 13.91 -6.82
C ILE A 6 -18.99 13.81 -8.31
N TYR A 7 -18.34 14.69 -9.08
CA TYR A 7 -18.30 14.57 -10.52
C TYR A 7 -17.11 13.70 -10.91
N LEU A 8 -17.34 12.74 -11.79
CA LEU A 8 -16.31 11.90 -12.40
C LEU A 8 -16.30 12.18 -13.89
N ASP A 9 -15.11 12.30 -14.47
CA ASP A 9 -14.99 12.25 -15.92
C ASP A 9 -15.30 10.84 -16.42
N THR A 10 -15.55 10.73 -17.74
CA THR A 10 -15.94 9.48 -18.40
C THR A 10 -14.96 8.34 -18.16
N GLU A 11 -13.65 8.62 -18.15
CA GLU A 11 -12.64 7.59 -17.99
C GLU A 11 -12.60 7.10 -16.54
N THR A 12 -12.65 8.01 -15.57
CA THR A 12 -12.72 7.65 -14.14
C THR A 12 -13.97 6.83 -13.82
N GLU A 13 -15.13 7.20 -14.38
CA GLU A 13 -16.36 6.42 -14.20
C GLU A 13 -16.22 5.00 -14.80
N ARG A 14 -15.62 4.88 -16.00
CA ARG A 14 -15.38 3.59 -16.64
C ARG A 14 -14.52 2.68 -15.76
N GLN A 15 -13.43 3.20 -15.22
CA GLN A 15 -12.54 2.47 -14.32
C GLN A 15 -13.25 2.02 -13.04
N LEU A 16 -14.05 2.92 -12.43
CA LEU A 16 -14.86 2.58 -11.26
C LEU A 16 -15.83 1.42 -11.56
N ASN A 17 -16.51 1.45 -12.70
CA ASN A 17 -17.44 0.39 -13.07
C ASN A 17 -16.73 -0.95 -13.33
N LEU A 18 -15.52 -0.94 -13.89
CA LEU A 18 -14.74 -2.15 -14.11
C LEU A 18 -14.32 -2.79 -12.78
N ILE A 19 -13.74 -2.01 -11.87
CA ILE A 19 -13.21 -2.54 -10.61
C ILE A 19 -14.32 -3.10 -9.70
N ILE A 20 -15.51 -2.51 -9.78
CA ILE A 20 -16.69 -2.97 -9.05
C ILE A 20 -17.17 -4.33 -9.56
N LYS A 21 -17.16 -4.52 -10.89
CA LYS A 21 -17.52 -5.81 -11.50
C LYS A 21 -16.53 -6.89 -11.10
N GLU A 22 -15.24 -6.57 -11.11
CA GLU A 22 -14.17 -7.49 -10.72
C GLU A 22 -14.25 -7.86 -9.23
N LYS A 23 -14.35 -6.86 -8.35
CA LYS A 23 -14.35 -7.04 -6.89
C LYS A 23 -15.70 -7.43 -6.29
N ARG A 24 -16.78 -7.37 -7.07
CA ARG A 24 -18.17 -7.67 -6.66
C ARG A 24 -18.62 -6.89 -5.42
N VAL A 25 -18.29 -5.59 -5.35
CA VAL A 25 -18.66 -4.68 -4.25
C VAL A 25 -19.41 -3.45 -4.78
N SER A 26 -20.26 -2.82 -3.97
CA SER A 26 -20.97 -1.60 -4.40
C SER A 26 -20.03 -0.39 -4.57
N LYS A 27 -20.45 0.58 -5.40
CA LYS A 27 -19.75 1.89 -5.59
C LYS A 27 -19.44 2.55 -4.25
N SER A 28 -20.46 2.70 -3.41
CA SER A 28 -20.34 3.36 -2.11
C SER A 28 -19.37 2.65 -1.17
N LYS A 29 -19.40 1.31 -1.14
CA LYS A 29 -18.46 0.52 -0.32
C LYS A 29 -17.04 0.71 -0.81
N TRP A 30 -16.81 0.57 -2.12
CA TRP A 30 -15.48 0.72 -2.71
C TRP A 30 -14.89 2.12 -2.48
N ILE A 31 -15.68 3.18 -2.67
CA ILE A 31 -15.22 4.57 -2.41
C ILE A 31 -14.94 4.77 -0.92
N SER A 32 -15.79 4.28 -0.03
CA SER A 32 -15.58 4.41 1.42
C SER A 32 -14.31 3.69 1.88
N ASP A 33 -14.08 2.48 1.37
CA ASP A 33 -12.88 1.69 1.67
C ASP A 33 -11.62 2.35 1.05
N LEU A 34 -11.73 2.95 -0.13
CA LEU A 34 -10.65 3.74 -0.74
C LEU A 34 -10.28 4.96 0.11
N ILE A 35 -11.27 5.71 0.60
CA ILE A 35 -11.01 6.88 1.47
C ILE A 35 -10.25 6.42 2.72
N ARG A 36 -10.73 5.38 3.41
CA ARG A 36 -10.06 4.82 4.59
C ARG A 36 -8.61 4.41 4.30
N ALA A 37 -8.39 3.72 3.17
CA ALA A 37 -7.06 3.28 2.77
C ALA A 37 -6.12 4.46 2.45
N LYS A 38 -6.63 5.53 1.83
CA LYS A 38 -5.83 6.72 1.47
C LYS A 38 -5.55 7.65 2.65
N THR A 39 -6.39 7.62 3.67
CA THR A 39 -6.19 8.39 4.91
C THR A 39 -5.54 7.58 6.03
N ALA A 40 -5.23 6.30 5.79
CA ALA A 40 -4.58 5.47 6.79
C ALA A 40 -3.17 6.00 7.08
N THR A 41 -2.88 6.23 8.36
CA THR A 41 -1.56 6.70 8.84
C THR A 41 -0.69 5.55 9.34
N ALA A 42 -1.24 4.34 9.39
CA ALA A 42 -0.58 3.14 9.86
C ALA A 42 -0.73 2.01 8.83
N TRP A 43 0.21 1.06 8.88
CA TRP A 43 0.11 -0.16 8.11
C TRP A 43 -1.10 -0.99 8.57
N PRO A 44 -1.74 -1.75 7.66
CA PRO A 44 -2.74 -2.74 8.05
C PRO A 44 -2.13 -3.76 9.03
N ASP A 45 -2.93 -4.23 9.98
CA ASP A 45 -2.49 -5.22 10.99
C ASP A 45 -1.87 -6.46 10.34
N SER A 46 -2.40 -6.90 9.20
CA SER A 46 -1.86 -8.02 8.43
C SER A 46 -0.42 -7.80 8.00
N ILE A 47 -0.02 -6.56 7.68
CA ILE A 47 1.36 -6.23 7.32
C ILE A 47 2.22 -6.08 8.56
N SER A 48 1.70 -5.42 9.61
CA SER A 48 2.42 -5.28 10.87
C SER A 48 2.76 -6.63 11.51
N GLN A 49 1.86 -7.61 11.41
CA GLN A 49 2.08 -8.97 11.92
C GLN A 49 3.09 -9.78 11.11
N MET A 50 3.39 -9.39 9.87
CA MET A 50 4.41 -10.05 9.07
C MET A 50 5.84 -9.68 9.49
N ALA A 51 6.02 -8.65 10.31
CA ALA A 51 7.34 -8.29 10.82
C ALA A 51 7.90 -9.43 11.68
N GLY A 52 8.96 -10.08 11.20
CA GLY A 52 9.57 -11.23 11.86
C GLY A 52 8.87 -12.57 11.60
N ALA A 53 7.93 -12.65 10.65
CA ALA A 53 7.24 -13.89 10.29
C ALA A 53 8.02 -14.78 9.28
N TRP A 54 9.12 -14.28 8.72
CA TRP A 54 9.99 -15.08 7.84
C TRP A 54 11.05 -15.82 8.66
N ASP A 55 10.90 -17.14 8.76
CA ASP A 55 11.81 -18.02 9.50
C ASP A 55 13.19 -18.15 8.83
N ASP A 56 13.29 -17.90 7.53
CA ASP A 56 14.49 -18.07 6.71
C ASP A 56 15.18 -16.76 6.33
N LEU A 57 14.76 -15.63 6.92
CA LEU A 57 15.37 -14.34 6.64
C LEU A 57 16.79 -14.29 7.25
N PRO A 58 17.86 -14.14 6.43
CA PRO A 58 19.21 -14.08 6.96
C PRO A 58 19.41 -12.83 7.82
N MET A 59 20.26 -12.94 8.84
CA MET A 59 20.62 -11.80 9.67
C MET A 59 21.28 -10.70 8.84
N GLY A 60 21.08 -9.45 9.24
CA GLY A 60 21.64 -8.29 8.53
C GLY A 60 23.16 -8.34 8.38
N GLU A 61 23.87 -9.03 9.27
CA GLU A 61 25.32 -9.28 9.18
C GLU A 61 25.65 -10.21 8.01
N THR A 62 24.97 -11.35 7.88
CA THR A 62 25.13 -12.30 6.77
C THR A 62 24.85 -11.66 5.41
N ILE A 63 23.87 -10.75 5.33
CA ILE A 63 23.58 -10.01 4.10
C ILE A 63 24.74 -9.06 3.77
N ARG A 64 25.33 -8.39 4.76
CA ARG A 64 26.42 -7.42 4.58
C ARG A 64 27.76 -8.07 4.27
N ASP A 65 27.97 -9.33 4.64
CA ASP A 65 29.21 -10.07 4.35
C ASP A 65 29.55 -10.12 2.85
N VAL A 66 28.53 -10.14 1.99
CA VAL A 66 28.68 -10.13 0.53
C VAL A 66 28.57 -8.74 -0.09
N MET A 67 28.28 -7.70 0.70
CA MET A 67 28.18 -6.33 0.20
C MET A 67 29.57 -5.67 0.12
N GLY A 68 29.77 -4.86 -0.91
CA GLY A 68 30.98 -4.04 -1.02
C GLY A 68 31.11 -3.07 0.15
N LYS A 69 32.34 -2.71 0.52
CA LYS A 69 32.58 -1.69 1.54
C LYS A 69 32.17 -0.33 1.01
N ASP A 70 31.37 0.41 1.79
CA ASP A 70 31.04 1.80 1.50
C ASP A 70 32.32 2.62 1.38
N ILE A 71 32.40 3.44 0.33
CA ILE A 71 33.46 4.44 0.19
C ILE A 71 33.19 5.61 1.13
N GLN A 72 34.24 6.29 1.58
CA GLN A 72 34.06 7.51 2.37
C GLN A 72 33.25 8.54 1.58
N ARG A 73 32.30 9.18 2.28
CA ARG A 73 31.61 10.36 1.74
C ARG A 73 32.65 11.44 1.43
N GLU A 74 32.48 12.14 0.32
CA GLU A 74 33.37 13.24 -0.08
C GLU A 74 33.49 14.28 1.04
N SER A 75 34.72 14.75 1.26
CA SER A 75 35.04 15.85 2.17
C SER A 75 34.62 17.18 1.55
N PHE A 76 33.98 18.04 2.35
CA PHE A 76 33.63 19.42 1.98
C PHE A 76 34.85 20.33 1.93
#